data_AF-A0A928J033-F1
#
_entry.id   AF-A0A928J033-F1
#
_cell.length_a   1.000
_cell.length_b   1.000
_cell.length_c   1.000
_cell.angle_alpha   90.00
_cell.angle_beta   90.00
_cell.angle_gamma   90.00
#
_symmetry.space_group_name_H-M   'P 1'
#
loop_
_entity.id
_entity.type
_entity.pdbx_description
1 polymer ?
#
loop_
_entity_poly.entity_id
_entity_poly.type
_entity_poly.pdbx_seq_one_letter_code
_entity_poly.pdbx_strand_id
1 'polypeptide(L)'
;MDQNINTFLFGSKSQFDSLCYDLVTKIKEKYPHIKRVYVRAEFPCIDESYRSYLLESYEDTYYPEGMEKAGKAAYVERNCEMIDRSNVCIIYYNTGYAPPRRKNSRHDLTDYQPKSGTKIAYDYAQKKKIKVINIYN
;
A
#
# COMPACT_ATOMS: atom_id res chain seq x y z
N MET A 1 8.55 11.74 -21.76
CA MET A 1 7.40 12.31 -21.03
C MET A 1 7.80 12.38 -19.57
N ASP A 2 8.14 13.56 -19.09
CA ASP A 2 8.23 13.85 -17.66
C ASP A 2 6.83 13.68 -17.08
N GLN A 3 6.58 12.54 -16.44
CA GLN A 3 5.37 12.41 -15.66
C GLN A 3 5.56 13.35 -14.47
N ASN A 4 4.73 14.39 -14.38
CA ASN A 4 4.70 15.35 -13.28
C ASN A 4 4.22 14.66 -11.98
N ILE A 5 4.96 13.63 -11.55
CA ILE A 5 4.66 12.82 -10.37
C ILE A 5 5.05 13.65 -9.16
N ASN A 6 4.03 14.21 -8.51
CA ASN A 6 4.20 15.03 -7.33
C ASN A 6 3.57 14.40 -6.08
N THR A 7 2.93 13.23 -6.19
CA THR A 7 2.20 12.62 -5.08
C THR A 7 2.55 11.13 -5.00
N PHE A 8 2.94 10.70 -3.80
CA PHE A 8 3.25 9.31 -3.48
C PHE A 8 2.25 8.80 -2.44
N LEU A 9 1.51 7.76 -2.80
CA LEU A 9 0.55 7.12 -1.91
C LEU A 9 1.26 6.02 -1.10
N PHE A 10 1.04 6.02 0.21
CA PHE A 10 1.53 5.02 1.15
C PHE A 10 0.36 4.43 1.89
N GLY A 11 0.44 3.17 2.34
CA GLY A 11 -0.54 2.72 3.33
C GLY A 11 0.07 2.09 4.57
N SER A 12 1.36 2.31 4.76
CA SER A 12 2.12 2.07 5.98
C SER A 12 2.14 0.59 6.42
N LYS A 13 2.94 0.30 7.45
CA LYS A 13 3.10 -1.03 8.09
C LYS A 13 3.99 -2.05 7.38
N SER A 14 4.82 -1.67 6.42
CA SER A 14 5.84 -2.57 5.84
C SER A 14 7.24 -1.96 5.86
N GLN A 15 8.28 -2.78 5.96
CA GLN A 15 9.68 -2.32 5.84
C GLN A 15 9.94 -1.64 4.49
N PHE A 16 9.27 -2.13 3.44
CA PHE A 16 9.36 -1.54 2.11
C PHE A 16 8.72 -0.14 2.06
N ASP A 17 7.54 0.03 2.67
CA ASP A 17 6.88 1.34 2.80
C ASP A 17 7.77 2.32 3.56
N SER A 18 8.41 1.89 4.66
CA SER A 18 9.36 2.72 5.43
C SER A 18 10.56 3.16 4.57
N LEU A 19 11.17 2.25 3.83
CA LEU A 19 12.29 2.56 2.92
C LEU A 19 11.86 3.59 1.85
N CYS A 20 10.71 3.37 1.22
CA CYS A 20 10.18 4.29 0.23
C CYS A 20 9.84 5.66 0.84
N TYR A 21 9.29 5.70 2.05
CA TYR A 21 8.97 6.93 2.75
C TYR A 21 10.23 7.74 3.02
N ASP A 22 11.29 7.12 3.54
CA ASP A 22 12.57 7.79 3.80
C ASP A 22 13.21 8.32 2.51
N LEU A 23 13.14 7.53 1.44
CA LEU A 23 13.65 7.95 0.13
C LEU A 23 12.89 9.17 -0.42
N VAL A 24 11.56 9.13 -0.41
CA VAL A 24 10.73 10.25 -0.87
C VAL A 24 10.96 11.48 0.01
N THR A 25 11.19 11.30 1.31
CA THR A 25 11.55 12.40 2.23
C THR A 25 12.84 13.09 1.80
N LYS A 26 13.89 12.33 1.44
CA LYS A 26 15.13 12.89 0.91
C LYS A 26 14.92 13.58 -0.44
N ILE A 27 14.12 13.00 -1.33
CA ILE A 27 13.81 13.61 -2.64
C ILE A 27 13.08 14.95 -2.46
N LYS A 28 12.19 15.06 -1.47
CA LYS A 28 11.45 16.30 -1.15
C LYS A 28 12.36 17.47 -0.76
N GLU A 29 13.55 17.22 -0.21
CA GLU A 29 14.52 18.29 0.09
C GLU A 29 14.89 19.08 -1.17
N LYS A 30 14.93 18.40 -2.32
CA LYS A 30 15.18 19.01 -3.64
C LYS A 30 13.90 19.42 -4.37
N TYR A 31 12.79 18.75 -4.10
CA TYR A 31 11.50 18.97 -4.76
C TYR A 31 10.37 19.13 -3.74
N PRO A 32 10.23 20.31 -3.09
CA PRO A 32 9.31 20.49 -1.96
C PRO A 32 7.82 20.34 -2.30
N HIS A 33 7.47 20.44 -3.59
CA HIS A 33 6.10 20.24 -4.08
C HIS A 33 5.66 18.77 -4.04
N ILE A 34 6.58 17.81 -3.84
CA ILE A 34 6.24 16.40 -3.69
C ILE A 34 5.49 16.19 -2.37
N LYS A 35 4.41 15.42 -2.43
CA LYS A 35 3.54 15.03 -1.30
C LYS A 35 3.62 13.53 -1.04
N ARG A 36 3.68 13.16 0.23
CA ARG A 36 3.47 11.81 0.77
C ARG A 36 2.07 11.80 1.36
N VAL A 37 1.22 10.92 0.87
CA VAL A 37 -0.17 10.81 1.33
C VAL A 37 -0.38 9.44 1.94
N TYR A 38 -0.87 9.41 3.18
CA TYR A 38 -1.19 8.17 3.86
C TYR A 38 -2.63 7.73 3.59
N VAL A 39 -2.79 6.62 2.88
CA VAL A 39 -4.05 5.95 2.59
C VAL A 39 -4.36 4.94 3.68
N ARG A 40 -5.37 5.22 4.49
CA ARG A 40 -5.74 4.43 5.66
C ARG A 40 -6.48 3.17 5.24
N ALA A 41 -6.15 2.04 5.87
CA ALA A 41 -6.93 0.79 5.77
C ALA A 41 -7.83 0.56 7.00
N GLU A 42 -7.58 1.31 8.07
CA GLU A 42 -8.26 1.20 9.37
C GLU A 42 -8.69 2.61 9.80
N PHE A 43 -9.59 2.68 10.79
CA PHE A 43 -10.12 3.94 11.34
C PHE A 43 -10.79 4.83 10.26
N PRO A 44 -12.02 4.47 9.82
CA PRO A 44 -12.75 5.25 8.83
C PRO A 44 -12.95 6.70 9.25
N CYS A 45 -13.36 6.88 10.50
CA CYS A 45 -13.46 8.17 11.17
C CYS A 45 -12.30 8.31 12.15
N ILE A 46 -11.63 9.46 12.10
CA ILE A 46 -10.56 9.85 13.02
C ILE A 46 -10.88 11.23 13.57
N ASP A 47 -10.46 11.49 14.81
CA ASP A 47 -10.54 12.83 15.39
C ASP A 47 -9.39 13.72 14.91
N GLU A 48 -9.46 15.01 15.23
CA GLU A 48 -8.44 15.97 14.76
C GLU A 48 -7.07 15.74 15.41
N SER A 49 -7.04 15.19 16.64
CA SER A 49 -5.77 14.88 17.31
C SER A 49 -5.03 13.75 16.60
N TYR A 50 -5.72 12.65 16.27
CA TYR A 50 -5.11 11.55 15.52
C TYR A 50 -4.79 11.97 14.09
N ARG A 51 -5.65 12.79 13.46
CA ARG A 51 -5.35 13.37 12.14
C ARG A 51 -4.07 14.21 12.18
N SER A 52 -3.94 15.11 13.16
CA SER A 52 -2.74 15.95 13.33
C SER A 52 -1.49 15.12 13.51
N TYR A 53 -1.54 14.07 14.33
CA TYR A 53 -0.44 13.12 14.51
C TYR A 53 -0.01 12.47 13.18
N LEU A 54 -0.96 12.03 12.35
CA LEU A 54 -0.62 11.49 11.02
C LEU A 54 0.05 12.55 10.13
N LEU A 55 -0.38 13.80 10.21
CA LEU A 55 0.14 14.91 9.43
C LEU A 55 1.53 15.41 9.87
N GLU A 56 2.03 14.99 11.03
CA GLU A 56 3.44 15.20 11.39
C GLU A 56 4.39 14.46 10.44
N SER A 57 3.92 13.36 9.83
CA SER A 57 4.70 12.53 8.91
C SER A 57 4.26 12.64 7.45
N TYR A 58 2.98 12.94 7.19
CA TYR A 58 2.42 12.96 5.85
C TYR A 58 1.87 14.34 5.50
N GLU A 59 1.87 14.70 4.22
CA GLU A 59 1.27 15.96 3.77
C GLU A 59 -0.26 15.87 3.69
N ASP A 60 -0.81 14.66 3.61
CA ASP A 60 -2.25 14.42 3.68
C ASP A 60 -2.55 12.98 4.10
N THR A 61 -3.80 12.72 4.48
CA THR A 61 -4.29 11.37 4.74
C THR A 61 -5.79 11.24 4.46
N TYR A 62 -6.20 10.13 3.84
CA TYR A 62 -7.60 9.82 3.61
C TYR A 62 -7.92 8.35 3.88
N TYR A 63 -9.19 8.08 4.17
CA TYR A 63 -9.75 6.73 4.20
C TYR A 63 -10.54 6.54 2.89
N PRO A 64 -10.30 5.45 2.13
CA PRO A 64 -11.03 5.20 0.89
C PRO A 64 -12.53 5.04 1.12
N GLU A 65 -13.34 5.67 0.27
CA GLU A 65 -14.79 5.59 0.36
C GLU A 65 -15.29 4.16 0.09
N GLY A 66 -16.25 3.68 0.87
CA GLY A 66 -16.88 2.37 0.68
C GLY A 66 -16.11 1.18 1.26
N MET A 67 -15.00 1.42 1.95
CA MET A 67 -14.17 0.36 2.56
C MET A 67 -14.60 -0.03 3.99
N GLU A 68 -15.66 0.56 4.54
CA GLU A 68 -16.06 0.38 5.95
C GLU A 68 -16.41 -1.08 6.28
N LYS A 69 -16.81 -1.85 5.27
CA LYS A 69 -17.21 -3.26 5.39
C LYS A 69 -16.13 -4.24 4.91
N ALA A 70 -14.94 -3.77 4.54
CA ALA A 70 -13.87 -4.60 3.97
C ALA A 70 -13.36 -5.68 4.95
N GLY A 71 -13.44 -5.44 6.26
CA GLY A 71 -13.04 -6.39 7.29
C GLY A 71 -11.63 -6.95 7.08
N LYS A 72 -11.51 -8.28 6.94
CA LYS A 72 -10.21 -8.95 6.70
C LYS A 72 -9.55 -8.56 5.37
N ALA A 73 -10.30 -8.00 4.42
CA ALA A 73 -9.80 -7.58 3.11
C ALA A 73 -9.33 -6.11 3.08
N ALA A 74 -9.44 -5.36 4.18
CA ALA A 74 -9.16 -3.92 4.20
C ALA A 74 -7.76 -3.55 3.66
N TYR A 75 -6.72 -4.34 3.94
CA TYR A 75 -5.39 -4.06 3.38
C TYR A 75 -5.31 -4.29 1.86
N VAL A 76 -6.03 -5.29 1.36
CA VAL A 76 -6.07 -5.61 -0.07
C VAL A 76 -6.85 -4.53 -0.83
N GLU A 77 -8.02 -4.16 -0.33
CA GLU A 77 -8.84 -3.11 -0.95
C GLU A 77 -8.14 -1.75 -0.94
N ARG A 78 -7.46 -1.39 0.16
CA ARG A 78 -6.67 -0.16 0.24
C ARG A 78 -5.52 -0.16 -0.78
N ASN A 79 -4.84 -1.28 -0.96
CA ASN A 79 -3.80 -1.40 -1.99
C ASN A 79 -4.38 -1.20 -3.40
N CYS A 80 -5.56 -1.78 -3.68
CA CYS A 80 -6.26 -1.57 -4.94
C CYS A 80 -6.62 -0.10 -5.16
N GLU A 81 -7.11 0.61 -4.14
CA GLU A 81 -7.40 2.04 -4.20
C GLU A 81 -6.14 2.85 -4.56
N MET A 82 -5.01 2.56 -3.89
CA MET A 82 -3.74 3.22 -4.20
C MET A 82 -3.30 2.99 -5.65
N ILE A 83 -3.48 1.77 -6.16
CA ILE A 83 -3.18 1.41 -7.55
C ILE A 83 -4.11 2.16 -8.51
N ASP A 84 -5.41 2.21 -8.20
CA ASP A 84 -6.42 2.86 -9.04
C ASP A 84 -6.24 4.38 -9.13
N ARG A 85 -5.63 5.00 -8.10
CA ARG A 85 -5.28 6.42 -8.08
C ARG A 85 -3.87 6.75 -8.57
N SER A 86 -3.14 5.78 -9.11
CA SER A 86 -1.73 5.95 -9.49
C SER A 86 -1.49 5.66 -10.98
N ASN A 87 -0.59 6.42 -11.59
CA ASN A 87 -0.08 6.10 -12.94
C ASN A 87 1.09 5.11 -12.91
N VAL A 88 1.79 5.04 -11.77
CA VAL A 88 2.96 4.19 -11.54
C VAL A 88 2.81 3.46 -10.22
N CYS A 89 3.09 2.17 -10.17
CA CYS A 89 3.16 1.36 -8.96
C CYS A 89 4.59 0.85 -8.78
N ILE A 90 5.24 1.28 -7.70
CA ILE A 90 6.54 0.76 -7.28
C ILE A 90 6.26 -0.33 -6.25
N ILE A 91 6.77 -1.54 -6.49
CA ILE A 91 6.47 -2.71 -5.67
C ILE A 91 7.72 -3.56 -5.46
N TYR A 92 7.81 -4.20 -4.29
CA TYR A 92 8.83 -5.19 -4.00
C TYR A 92 8.15 -6.55 -3.83
N TYR A 93 8.22 -7.40 -4.85
CA TYR A 93 7.60 -8.72 -4.81
C TYR A 93 8.39 -9.77 -5.58
N ASN A 94 8.77 -10.85 -4.88
CA ASN A 94 9.28 -12.06 -5.51
C ASN A 94 8.14 -12.84 -6.17
N THR A 95 8.16 -12.96 -7.49
CA THR A 95 7.12 -13.70 -8.23
C THR A 95 7.11 -15.21 -7.93
N GLY A 96 8.23 -15.76 -7.47
CA GLY A 96 8.35 -17.14 -6.96
C GLY A 96 7.96 -17.31 -5.48
N TYR A 97 7.65 -16.23 -4.77
CA TYR A 97 7.28 -16.33 -3.35
C TYR A 97 5.86 -16.85 -3.17
N ALA A 98 5.77 -17.95 -2.40
CA ALA A 98 4.54 -18.45 -1.81
C ALA A 98 4.61 -18.30 -0.27
N PRO A 99 3.55 -17.80 0.39
CA PRO A 99 3.49 -17.78 1.84
C PRO A 99 3.66 -19.19 2.44
N PRO A 100 4.04 -19.33 3.73
CA PRO A 100 3.95 -20.62 4.40
C PRO A 100 2.51 -21.13 4.40
N ARG A 101 2.33 -22.44 4.17
CA ARG A 101 1.03 -23.11 4.27
C ARG A 101 0.48 -22.97 5.70
N ARG A 102 -0.85 -22.90 5.84
CA ARG A 102 -1.55 -22.68 7.12
C ARG A 102 -2.70 -23.66 7.29
N LYS A 103 -3.07 -23.93 8.54
CA LYS A 103 -4.34 -24.56 8.91
C LYS A 103 -5.27 -23.49 9.50
N ASN A 104 -6.58 -23.64 9.35
CA ASN A 104 -7.55 -22.75 10.00
C ASN A 104 -7.67 -23.08 11.48
N SER A 105 -7.53 -24.35 11.84
CA SER A 105 -7.53 -24.87 13.20
C SER A 105 -6.43 -25.91 13.40
N ARG A 106 -6.01 -26.11 14.66
CA ARG A 106 -5.06 -27.18 15.04
C ARG A 106 -5.56 -28.58 14.67
N HIS A 107 -6.88 -28.75 14.57
CA HIS A 107 -7.53 -30.03 14.27
C HIS A 107 -7.75 -30.29 12.77
N ASP A 108 -7.41 -29.35 11.89
CA ASP A 108 -7.63 -29.54 10.45
C ASP A 108 -6.71 -30.64 9.91
N LEU A 109 -7.29 -31.57 9.14
CA LEU A 109 -6.57 -32.66 8.49
C LEU A 109 -5.70 -32.17 7.31
N THR A 110 -6.10 -31.06 6.67
CA THR A 110 -5.42 -30.48 5.51
C THR A 110 -5.00 -29.04 5.81
N ASP A 111 -3.87 -28.63 5.26
CA ASP A 111 -3.46 -27.23 5.20
C ASP A 111 -3.86 -26.59 3.87
N TYR A 112 -3.80 -25.27 3.81
CA TYR A 112 -4.02 -24.49 2.60
C TYR A 112 -2.86 -23.53 2.36
N GLN A 113 -2.73 -23.08 1.12
CA GLN A 113 -1.76 -22.07 0.71
C GLN A 113 -2.40 -20.68 0.80
N PRO A 114 -2.02 -19.81 1.76
CA PRO A 114 -2.56 -18.46 1.82
C PRO A 114 -2.14 -17.64 0.60
N LYS A 115 -2.96 -16.65 0.24
CA LYS A 115 -2.59 -15.63 -0.73
C LYS A 115 -1.75 -14.54 -0.06
N SER A 116 -0.70 -14.08 -0.73
CA SER A 116 0.08 -12.91 -0.29
C SER A 116 -0.68 -11.62 -0.66
N GLY A 117 -0.84 -10.70 0.28
CA GLY A 117 -1.43 -9.39 0.00
C GLY A 117 -0.65 -8.62 -1.06
N THR A 118 0.68 -8.70 -1.02
CA THR A 118 1.57 -8.10 -2.03
C THR A 118 1.41 -8.76 -3.39
N LYS A 119 1.24 -10.10 -3.44
CA LYS A 119 0.94 -10.79 -4.71
C LYS A 119 -0.36 -10.29 -5.31
N ILE A 120 -1.41 -10.16 -4.50
CA ILE A 120 -2.72 -9.67 -4.97
C ILE A 120 -2.59 -8.25 -5.53
N ALA A 121 -1.86 -7.36 -4.84
CA ALA A 121 -1.60 -6.01 -5.32
C ALA A 121 -0.79 -6.01 -6.64
N TYR A 122 0.25 -6.84 -6.74
CA TYR A 122 1.04 -7.00 -7.96
C TYR A 122 0.19 -7.45 -9.15
N ASP A 123 -0.57 -8.54 -8.97
CA ASP A 123 -1.44 -9.08 -10.02
C ASP A 123 -2.53 -8.06 -10.42
N TYR A 124 -3.06 -7.29 -9.46
CA TYR A 124 -4.02 -6.23 -9.73
C TYR A 124 -3.43 -5.08 -10.55
N ALA A 125 -2.23 -4.61 -10.19
CA ALA A 125 -1.53 -3.55 -10.92
C ALA A 125 -1.22 -3.97 -12.37
N GLN A 126 -0.80 -5.21 -12.58
CA GLN A 126 -0.59 -5.79 -13.92
C GLN A 126 -1.89 -5.77 -14.73
N LYS A 127 -3.03 -6.17 -14.12
CA LYS A 127 -4.34 -6.16 -14.76
C LYS A 127 -4.80 -4.75 -15.13
N LYS A 128 -4.50 -3.74 -14.30
CA LYS A 128 -4.85 -2.33 -14.55
C LYS A 128 -4.01 -1.68 -15.64
N LYS A 129 -2.95 -2.34 -16.11
CA LYS A 129 -2.04 -1.84 -17.16
C LYS A 129 -1.41 -0.49 -16.82
N ILE A 130 -1.25 -0.18 -15.53
CA ILE A 130 -0.44 0.95 -15.08
C ILE A 130 1.05 0.59 -15.19
N LYS A 131 1.95 1.58 -15.11
CA LYS A 131 3.39 1.29 -15.13
C LYS A 131 3.79 0.62 -13.81
N VAL A 132 4.12 -0.66 -13.85
CA VAL A 132 4.60 -1.41 -12.67
C VAL A 132 6.12 -1.49 -12.68
N ILE A 133 6.76 -1.04 -11.61
CA ILE A 133 8.20 -1.16 -11.35
C ILE A 133 8.37 -2.13 -10.19
N ASN A 134 8.68 -3.40 -10.50
CA ASN A 134 9.03 -4.39 -9.49
C ASN A 134 10.52 -4.35 -9.22
N ILE A 135 10.91 -4.05 -7.98
CA ILE A 135 12.32 -3.86 -7.59
C ILE A 135 12.94 -5.10 -6.91
N TYR A 136 12.26 -6.25 -6.93
CA TYR A 136 12.79 -7.50 -6.33
C TYR A 136 13.94 -8.15 -7.11
N ASN A 137 14.19 -7.72 -8.36
CA ASN A 137 15.15 -8.32 -9.29
C ASN A 137 16.43 -8.86 -8.65
#